data_AF-A0A1L3LTM5-F1
#
_entry.id   AF-A0A1L3LTM5-F1
#
_cell.length_a   1.000
_cell.length_b   1.000
_cell.length_c   1.000
_cell.angle_alpha   90.00
_cell.angle_beta   90.00
_cell.angle_gamma   90.00
#
_symmetry.space_group_name_H-M   'P 1'
#
loop_
_entity.id
_entity.type
_entity.pdbx_description
1 polymer ?
#
loop_
_entity_poly.entity_id
_entity_poly.type
_entity_poly.pdbx_seq_one_letter_code
_entity_poly.pdbx_strand_id
1 'polypeptide(L)' 'MPTARLQPDRLEAIDMGRRAIHNGASALLRERLKSKVEIDQETARRLFTLVHLLIS' A
#
# COMPACT_ATOMS: atom_id res chain seq x y z
N MET A 1 23.06 -19.39 -15.23
CA MET A 1 22.13 -18.29 -15.61
C MET A 1 22.50 -17.07 -14.78
N PRO A 2 22.98 -15.97 -15.37
CA PRO A 2 23.25 -14.77 -14.58
C PRO A 2 21.90 -14.21 -14.12
N THR A 3 21.69 -14.19 -12.80
CA THR A 3 20.54 -13.54 -12.18
C THR A 3 20.63 -12.05 -12.45
N ALA A 4 19.72 -11.54 -13.29
CA ALA A 4 19.63 -10.12 -13.54
C ALA A 4 19.30 -9.40 -12.22
N ARG A 5 20.32 -8.86 -11.54
CA ARG A 5 20.10 -7.92 -10.44
C ARG A 5 19.53 -6.65 -11.05
N LEU A 6 18.33 -6.29 -10.62
CA LEU A 6 17.74 -5.00 -10.94
C LEU A 6 18.68 -3.90 -10.44
N GLN A 7 18.89 -2.87 -11.25
CA GLN A 7 19.69 -1.72 -10.84
C GLN A 7 19.02 -1.03 -9.63
N PRO A 8 19.77 -0.51 -8.65
CA PRO A 8 19.21 0.04 -7.41
C PRO A 8 18.11 1.09 -7.62
N ASP A 9 18.30 1.98 -8.59
CA ASP A 9 17.35 3.01 -9.03
C ASP A 9 16.00 2.42 -9.49
N ARG A 10 16.02 1.27 -10.18
CA ARG A 10 14.80 0.59 -10.61
C ARG A 10 14.06 -0.03 -9.44
N LEU A 11 14.77 -0.58 -8.46
CA LEU A 11 14.16 -1.12 -7.24
C LEU A 11 13.49 -0.01 -6.43
N GLU A 12 14.17 1.13 -6.26
CA GLU A 12 13.62 2.31 -5.59
C GLU A 12 12.36 2.82 -6.27
N ALA A 13 12.37 2.93 -7.61
CA ALA A 13 11.20 3.35 -8.38
C ALA A 13 10.00 2.42 -8.16
N ILE A 14 10.22 1.10 -8.10
CA ILE A 14 9.17 0.11 -7.80
C ILE A 14 8.64 0.30 -6.37
N ASP A 15 9.53 0.44 -5.39
CA ASP A 15 9.15 0.62 -4.00
C ASP A 15 8.37 1.91 -3.77
N MET A 16 8.75 3.00 -4.45
CA MET A 16 8.00 4.25 -4.45
C MET A 16 6.60 4.07 -5.06
N GLY A 17 6.51 3.37 -6.20
CA GLY A 17 5.23 3.05 -6.84
C GLY A 17 4.31 2.24 -5.93
N ARG A 18 4.84 1.22 -5.25
CA ARG A 18 4.08 0.41 -4.27
C ARG A 18 3.57 1.25 -3.10
N ARG A 19 4.40 2.14 -2.56
CA ARG A 19 3.98 3.05 -1.48
C ARG A 19 2.88 4.00 -1.94
N ALA A 20 2.97 4.55 -3.14
CA ALA A 20 1.95 5.44 -3.70
C ALA A 20 0.59 4.73 -3.82
N ILE A 21 0.58 3.51 -4.37
CA ILE A 21 -0.63 2.68 -4.50
C ILE A 21 -1.22 2.39 -3.11
N HIS A 22 -0.39 1.96 -2.16
CA HIS A 22 -0.84 1.60 -0.83
C HIS A 22 -1.41 2.82 -0.07
N ASN A 23 -0.81 4.00 -0.22
CA ASN A 23 -1.30 5.25 0.36
C ASN A 23 -2.66 5.64 -0.21
N GLY A 24 -2.82 5.58 -1.54
CA GLY A 24 -4.09 5.87 -2.21
C GLY A 24 -5.20 4.89 -1.79
N ALA A 25 -4.90 3.60 -1.75
CA ALA A 25 -5.85 2.58 -1.34
C ALA A 25 -6.27 2.71 0.14
N SER A 26 -5.33 3.08 1.02
CA SER A 26 -5.61 3.33 2.44
C SER A 26 -6.50 4.56 2.62
N ALA A 27 -6.27 5.63 1.86
CA ALA A 27 -7.12 6.82 1.89
C ALA A 27 -8.54 6.52 1.40
N LEU A 28 -8.67 5.73 0.32
CA LEU A 28 -9.96 5.27 -0.19
C LEU A 28 -10.70 4.38 0.83
N LEU A 29 -9.99 3.45 1.47
CA LEU A 29 -10.56 2.61 2.54
C LEU A 29 -11.12 3.47 3.67
N ARG A 30 -10.36 4.47 4.13
CA ARG A 30 -10.82 5.42 5.16
C ARG A 30 -12.09 6.14 4.71
N GLU A 31 -12.11 6.67 3.49
CA GLU A 31 -13.28 7.37 2.95
C GLU A 31 -14.53 6.48 2.93
N ARG A 32 -14.39 5.22 2.49
CA ARG A 32 -15.49 4.25 2.47
C ARG A 32 -15.99 3.89 3.87
N LEU A 33 -15.10 3.89 4.86
CA LEU A 33 -15.45 3.58 6.24
C LEU A 33 -16.07 4.76 7.00
N LYS A 34 -15.93 6.01 6.53
CA LYS A 34 -16.48 7.19 7.21
C LYS A 34 -17.96 7.11 7.56
N SER A 35 -18.76 6.37 6.78
CA SER A 35 -20.19 6.18 7.07
C SER A 35 -20.47 5.21 8.23
N LYS A 36 -19.47 4.47 8.69
CA LYS A 36 -19.57 3.43 9.72
C LYS A 36 -18.66 3.68 10.92
N VAL A 37 -17.45 4.18 10.69
CA VAL A 37 -16.44 4.40 11.72
C VAL A 37 -15.45 5.47 11.26
N GLU A 38 -15.09 6.38 12.16
CA GLU A 38 -14.04 7.35 11.94
C GLU A 38 -12.68 6.77 12.37
N ILE A 39 -11.72 6.75 11.44
CA ILE A 39 -10.36 6.26 11.68
C ILE A 39 -9.35 7.23 11.06
N ASP A 40 -8.17 7.32 11.66
CA ASP A 40 -7.07 8.09 11.09
C ASP A 40 -6.41 7.35 9.90
N GLN A 41 -5.53 8.05 9.17
CA GLN A 41 -4.87 7.52 7.97
C GLN A 41 -3.90 6.37 8.27
N GLU A 42 -3.23 6.39 9.43
CA GLU A 42 -2.28 5.35 9.83
C GLU A 42 -3.02 4.06 10.20
N THR A 43 -4.16 4.18 10.89
CA THR A 43 -5.08 3.06 11.15
C THR A 43 -5.63 2.48 9.83
N ALA A 44 -6.09 3.33 8.91
CA ALA A 44 -6.56 2.88 7.60
C ALA A 44 -5.47 2.15 6.79
N ARG A 45 -4.21 2.61 6.90
CA ARG A 45 -3.05 1.97 6.27
C ARG A 45 -2.79 0.57 6.81
N ARG A 46 -2.81 0.41 8.15
CA ARG A 46 -2.65 -0.90 8.79
C ARG A 46 -3.76 -1.87 8.40
N LEU A 47 -5.01 -1.39 8.39
CA LEU A 47 -6.14 -2.20 7.93
C LEU A 47 -5.99 -2.62 6.46
N PHE A 48 -5.59 -1.70 5.57
CA PHE A 48 -5.36 -2.04 4.17
C PHE A 48 -4.22 -3.06 4.01
N THR A 49 -3.12 -2.94 4.77
CA THR A 49 -2.06 -3.95 4.77
C THR A 49 -2.59 -5.33 5.15
N LEU A 50 -3.40 -5.42 6.21
CA LEU A 50 -3.99 -6.69 6.64
C LEU A 50 -4.92 -7.27 5.55
N VAL A 51 -5.79 -6.45 4.97
CA VAL A 51 -6.67 -6.87 3.87
C VAL A 51 -5.88 -7.33 2.65
N HIS A 52 -4.83 -6.60 2.25
CA HIS A 52 -3.96 -6.97 1.14
C HIS A 52 -3.30 -8.32 1.40
N LEU A 53 -2.73 -8.55 2.58
CA LEU A 53 -2.10 -9.83 2.94
C LEU A 53 -3.07 -11.02 2.94
N LEU A 54 -4.36 -10.79 3.23
CA LEU A 54 -5.36 -11.86 3.28
C LEU A 54 -5.92 -12.24 1.90
N ILE A 55 -5.82 -11.36 0.91
CA ILE A 55 -6.48 -11.50 -0.39
C ILE A 55 -5.48 -11.69 -1.55
N SER A 56 -4.22 -11.29 -1.37
CA SER A 56 -3.20 -11.29 -2.44
C SER A 56 -2.46 -12.60 -2.58
#